data_AF-A0A160TA69-F1
#
_entry.id   AF-A0A160TA69-F1
#
_cell.length_a   1.000
_cell.length_b   1.000
_cell.length_c   1.000
_cell.angle_alpha   90.00
_cell.angle_beta   90.00
_cell.angle_gamma   90.00
#
_symmetry.space_group_name_H-M   'P 1'
#
loop_
_entity.id
_entity.type
_entity.pdbx_description
1 polymer ?
#
loop_
_entity_poly.entity_id
_entity_poly.type
_entity_poly.pdbx_seq_one_letter_code
_entity_poly.pdbx_strand_id
1 'polypeptide(L)'
;MAASVLQQDFAGERLYWTPMRLPMQVERASTSRDAVTLAALFRHQMVARDEKMYMEDMGAGKKRVVLTWDYRALNDEDPEGFYYGIRRVKEIMSLSEPQQQADETYAEAMVAWYVDDIESWVRDPAFRAARTLRRSQESFQKPFETRVIFKHENGRWKIWRPENELANY
;
A
#
# COMPACT_ATOMS: atom_id res chain seq x y z
N MET A 1 18.18 -12.08 -18.98
CA MET A 1 17.30 -13.11 -18.39
C MET A 1 16.67 -12.64 -17.08
N ALA A 2 17.43 -12.42 -16.00
CA ALA A 2 16.86 -11.89 -14.74
C ALA A 2 16.14 -10.53 -14.93
N ALA A 3 16.76 -9.61 -15.68
CA ALA A 3 16.16 -8.31 -15.99
C ALA A 3 14.82 -8.42 -16.75
N SER A 4 14.67 -9.36 -17.68
CA SER A 4 13.43 -9.53 -18.44
C SER A 4 12.32 -10.15 -17.60
N VAL A 5 12.64 -11.07 -16.68
CA VAL A 5 11.68 -11.66 -15.75
C VAL A 5 11.22 -10.62 -14.72
N LEU A 6 12.15 -9.86 -14.15
CA LEU A 6 11.82 -8.74 -13.25
C LEU A 6 10.94 -7.70 -13.92
N GLN A 7 11.19 -7.38 -15.19
CA GLN A 7 10.38 -6.40 -15.92
C GLN A 7 8.94 -6.88 -16.15
N GLN A 8 8.72 -8.19 -16.28
CA GLN A 8 7.40 -8.79 -16.53
C GLN A 8 6.61 -9.03 -15.23
N ASP A 9 7.28 -9.55 -14.20
CA ASP A 9 6.61 -10.15 -13.03
C ASP A 9 6.76 -9.32 -11.74
N PHE A 10 7.55 -8.24 -11.74
CA PHE A 10 7.84 -7.42 -10.55
C PHE A 10 7.74 -5.91 -10.81
N ALA A 11 8.32 -5.44 -11.91
CA ALA A 11 8.14 -4.07 -12.35
C ALA A 11 6.73 -3.89 -12.92
N GLY A 12 6.14 -2.72 -12.74
CA GLY A 12 4.78 -2.44 -13.20
C GLY A 12 3.68 -2.80 -12.19
N GLU A 13 4.03 -3.43 -11.06
CA GLU A 13 3.06 -3.71 -9.99
C GLU A 13 2.51 -2.40 -9.41
N ARG A 14 1.18 -2.27 -9.37
CA ARG A 14 0.48 -1.16 -8.70
C ARG A 14 0.62 -1.32 -7.19
N LEU A 15 0.89 -0.23 -6.51
CA LEU A 15 1.07 -0.20 -5.06
C LEU A 15 -0.10 0.52 -4.40
N TYR A 16 -0.60 -0.09 -3.33
CA TYR A 16 -1.76 0.39 -2.58
C TYR A 16 -1.38 0.65 -1.13
N TRP A 17 -1.97 1.69 -0.55
CA TRP A 17 -1.76 2.08 0.83
C TRP A 17 -3.05 1.89 1.63
N THR A 18 -2.99 1.08 2.70
CA THR A 18 -4.16 0.71 3.50
C THR A 18 -3.97 1.17 4.95
N PRO A 19 -4.18 2.47 5.24
CA PRO A 19 -3.95 3.02 6.58
C PRO A 19 -4.97 2.57 7.62
N MET A 20 -6.15 2.15 7.18
CA MET A 20 -7.28 1.78 8.02
C MET A 20 -8.26 0.91 7.23
N ARG A 21 -9.19 0.27 7.94
CA ARG A 21 -10.29 -0.49 7.33
C ARG A 21 -11.51 0.42 7.19
N LEU A 22 -12.14 0.39 6.03
CA LEU A 22 -13.41 1.06 5.75
C LEU A 22 -14.56 0.03 5.77
N PRO A 23 -15.81 0.44 6.07
CA PRO A 23 -16.23 1.79 6.46
C PRO A 23 -15.75 2.18 7.86
N MET A 24 -15.59 3.48 8.11
CA MET A 24 -15.15 3.99 9.41
C MET A 24 -15.94 5.23 9.83
N GLN A 25 -16.43 5.21 11.07
CA GLN A 25 -17.10 6.34 11.70
C GLN A 25 -16.13 7.08 12.62
N VAL A 26 -16.11 8.41 12.53
CA VAL A 26 -15.33 9.28 13.43
C VAL A 26 -16.16 10.46 13.90
N GLU A 27 -16.00 10.86 15.17
CA GLU A 27 -16.62 12.10 15.66
C GLU A 27 -16.11 13.31 14.87
N ARG A 28 -16.99 14.28 14.59
CA ARG A 28 -16.64 15.47 13.81
C ARG A 28 -15.55 16.33 14.43
N ALA A 29 -15.54 16.39 15.75
CA ALA A 29 -14.56 17.16 16.51
C ALA A 29 -13.22 16.40 16.69
N SER A 30 -13.13 15.15 16.22
CA SER A 30 -11.93 14.34 16.41
C SER A 30 -10.75 14.93 15.63
N THR A 31 -9.64 15.08 16.33
CA THR A 31 -8.33 15.42 15.77
C THR A 31 -7.39 14.21 15.75
N SER A 32 -7.93 13.00 15.87
CA SER A 32 -7.13 11.77 15.81
C SER A 32 -6.43 11.65 14.46
N ARG A 33 -5.35 10.86 14.41
CA ARG A 33 -4.62 10.58 13.17
C ARG A 33 -5.54 10.06 12.08
N ASP A 34 -6.45 9.16 12.41
CA ASP A 34 -7.38 8.56 11.45
C ASP A 34 -8.38 9.60 10.95
N ALA A 35 -8.93 10.45 11.84
CA ALA A 35 -9.85 11.52 11.44
C ALA A 35 -9.19 12.52 10.48
N VAL A 36 -7.95 12.92 10.75
CA VAL A 36 -7.16 13.79 9.86
C VAL A 36 -6.88 13.12 8.52
N THR A 37 -6.53 11.83 8.55
CA THR A 37 -6.22 11.04 7.34
C THR A 37 -7.47 10.87 6.47
N LEU A 38 -8.61 10.50 7.06
CA LEU A 38 -9.90 10.36 6.36
C LEU A 38 -10.38 11.69 5.77
N ALA A 39 -10.25 12.78 6.54
CA ALA A 39 -10.59 14.11 6.03
C ALA A 39 -9.71 14.49 4.82
N ALA A 40 -8.43 14.11 4.82
CA ALA A 40 -7.55 14.32 3.67
C ALA A 40 -7.93 13.46 2.46
N LEU A 41 -8.15 12.15 2.68
CA LEU A 41 -8.61 11.24 1.63
C LEU A 41 -9.92 11.74 1.00
N PHE A 42 -10.86 12.27 1.79
CA PHE A 42 -12.09 12.86 1.28
C PHE A 42 -11.86 14.11 0.42
N ARG A 43 -10.93 15.01 0.82
CA ARG A 43 -10.57 16.18 0.01
C ARG A 43 -10.03 15.79 -1.36
N HIS A 44 -9.31 14.67 -1.43
CA HIS A 44 -8.78 14.11 -2.68
C HIS A 44 -9.75 13.18 -3.40
N GLN A 45 -11.02 13.12 -2.96
CA GLN A 45 -12.04 12.26 -3.55
C GLN A 45 -11.58 10.80 -3.64
N MET A 46 -10.97 10.28 -2.57
CA MET A 46 -10.57 8.87 -2.44
C MET A 46 -11.56 8.06 -1.61
N VAL A 47 -12.40 8.75 -0.84
CA VAL A 47 -13.44 8.16 0.01
C VAL A 47 -14.71 9.01 -0.09
N ALA A 48 -15.87 8.38 0.08
CA ALA A 48 -17.13 9.07 0.33
C ALA A 48 -17.22 9.46 1.81
N ARG A 49 -18.01 10.49 2.12
CA ARG A 49 -18.26 10.96 3.49
C ARG A 49 -19.70 11.39 3.67
N ASP A 50 -20.37 10.83 4.66
CA ASP A 50 -21.73 11.20 5.07
C ASP A 50 -21.76 11.75 6.49
N GLU A 51 -22.73 12.62 6.75
CA GLU A 51 -23.06 13.12 8.08
C GLU A 51 -24.00 12.16 8.80
N LYS A 52 -23.69 11.83 10.06
CA LYS A 52 -24.63 11.18 10.97
C LYS A 52 -24.74 11.93 12.30
N MET A 53 -25.94 11.85 12.87
CA MET A 53 -26.28 12.42 14.16
C MET A 53 -27.05 11.38 14.96
N TYR A 54 -26.66 11.16 16.21
CA TYR A 54 -27.42 10.33 17.14
C TYR A 54 -27.33 10.88 18.57
N MET A 55 -28.27 10.44 19.42
CA MET A 55 -28.21 10.73 20.85
C MET A 55 -27.48 9.61 21.56
N GLU A 56 -26.47 9.96 22.35
CA GLU A 56 -25.77 9.04 23.24
C GLU A 56 -26.19 9.30 24.69
N ASP A 57 -26.53 8.22 25.41
CA ASP A 57 -26.86 8.28 26.83
C ASP A 57 -25.55 8.28 27.65
N MET A 58 -25.34 9.35 28.40
CA MET A 58 -24.17 9.53 29.26
C MET A 58 -24.39 9.02 30.69
N GLY A 59 -25.55 8.40 30.95
CA GLY A 59 -25.99 8.00 32.28
C GLY A 59 -26.57 9.16 33.09
N ALA A 60 -27.20 8.82 34.22
CA ALA A 60 -27.85 9.78 35.14
C ALA A 60 -28.87 10.72 34.46
N GLY A 61 -29.57 10.23 33.42
CA GLY A 61 -30.56 11.01 32.67
C GLY A 61 -29.97 12.07 31.73
N LYS A 62 -28.65 12.11 31.57
CA LYS A 62 -27.98 13.04 30.66
C LYS A 62 -27.83 12.42 29.28
N LYS A 63 -28.26 13.13 28.25
CA LYS A 63 -28.04 12.75 26.85
C LYS A 63 -27.15 13.80 26.19
N ARG A 64 -26.29 13.37 25.27
CA ARG A 64 -25.55 14.27 24.38
C ARG A 64 -25.84 13.96 22.93
N VAL A 65 -25.89 15.00 22.11
CA VAL A 65 -25.93 14.84 20.65
C VAL A 65 -24.51 14.58 20.18
N VAL A 66 -24.31 13.48 19.48
CA VAL A 66 -23.03 13.14 18.84
C VAL A 66 -23.17 13.35 17.35
N LEU A 67 -22.24 14.11 16.77
CA LEU A 67 -22.12 14.30 15.34
C LEU A 67 -20.92 13.52 14.85
N THR A 68 -21.12 12.68 13.85
CA THR A 68 -20.08 11.86 13.25
C THR A 68 -20.00 12.07 11.74
N TRP A 69 -18.83 11.73 11.21
CA TRP A 69 -18.59 11.51 9.80
C TRP A 69 -18.45 10.01 9.57
N ASP A 70 -19.21 9.48 8.61
CA ASP A 70 -19.10 8.12 8.14
C ASP A 70 -18.35 8.11 6.81
N TYR A 71 -17.17 7.50 6.80
CA TYR A 71 -16.33 7.37 5.61
C TYR A 71 -16.48 5.98 4.99
N ARG A 72 -16.54 5.94 3.66
CA ARG A 72 -16.73 4.72 2.88
C ARG A 72 -15.82 4.73 1.65
N ALA A 73 -15.46 3.54 1.15
CA ALA A 73 -14.83 3.44 -0.16
C ALA A 73 -15.79 3.98 -1.23
N LEU A 74 -15.24 4.50 -2.34
CA LEU A 74 -16.06 5.08 -3.40
C LEU A 74 -16.81 4.02 -4.22
N ASN A 75 -16.22 2.84 -4.34
CA ASN A 75 -16.81 1.68 -4.98
C ASN A 75 -16.89 0.55 -3.95
N ASP A 76 -17.87 -0.35 -4.09
CA ASP A 76 -17.97 -1.59 -3.30
C ASP A 76 -16.83 -2.58 -3.61
N GLU A 77 -16.04 -2.29 -4.65
CA GLU A 77 -14.78 -2.96 -5.00
C GLU A 77 -13.61 -2.03 -4.73
N ASP A 78 -12.93 -2.22 -3.59
CA ASP A 78 -11.49 -1.98 -3.52
C ASP A 78 -10.88 -2.83 -2.39
N PRO A 79 -10.49 -4.10 -2.68
CA PRO A 79 -9.92 -4.97 -1.66
C PRO A 79 -8.44 -4.68 -1.34
N GLU A 80 -7.77 -3.78 -2.09
CA GLU A 80 -6.30 -3.65 -2.00
C GLU A 80 -5.81 -2.35 -1.31
N GLY A 81 -6.61 -1.28 -1.28
CA GLY A 81 -6.30 -0.01 -0.60
C GLY A 81 -6.28 1.21 -1.53
N PHE A 82 -5.65 2.31 -1.11
CA PHE A 82 -5.54 3.53 -1.93
C PHE A 82 -4.33 3.44 -2.87
N TYR A 83 -4.56 3.35 -4.18
CA TYR A 83 -3.50 3.36 -5.18
C TYR A 83 -2.62 4.62 -5.06
N TYR A 84 -1.29 4.44 -5.00
CA TYR A 84 -0.36 5.55 -4.81
C TYR A 84 0.81 5.60 -5.79
N GLY A 85 1.00 4.58 -6.64
CA GLY A 85 2.05 4.58 -7.66
C GLY A 85 2.42 3.18 -8.15
N ILE A 86 3.46 3.11 -8.97
CA ILE A 86 3.91 1.89 -9.66
C ILE A 86 5.32 1.52 -9.24
N ARG A 87 5.55 0.23 -8.98
CA ARG A 87 6.88 -0.31 -8.71
C ARG A 87 7.74 -0.30 -9.98
N ARG A 88 8.95 0.26 -9.88
CA ARG A 88 9.98 0.21 -10.92
C ARG A 88 11.28 -0.36 -10.36
N VAL A 89 12.00 -1.11 -11.17
CA VAL A 89 13.34 -1.61 -10.83
C VAL A 89 14.36 -0.53 -11.18
N LYS A 90 15.24 -0.21 -10.22
CA LYS A 90 16.38 0.69 -10.44
C LYS A 90 17.59 -0.10 -10.91
N GLU A 91 17.93 -1.17 -10.20
CA GLU A 91 19.09 -2.01 -10.51
C GLU A 91 18.96 -3.41 -9.89
N ILE A 92 19.65 -4.37 -10.49
CA ILE A 92 19.92 -5.69 -9.91
C ILE A 92 21.29 -5.58 -9.24
N MET A 93 21.32 -5.55 -7.92
CA MET A 93 22.55 -5.35 -7.14
C MET A 93 23.41 -6.61 -7.13
N SER A 94 22.78 -7.78 -7.08
CA SER A 94 23.44 -9.08 -7.18
C SER A 94 22.49 -10.12 -7.74
N LEU A 95 23.07 -11.17 -8.33
CA LEU A 95 22.36 -12.34 -8.83
C LEU A 95 23.19 -13.57 -8.48
N SER A 96 22.60 -14.54 -7.79
CA SER A 96 23.26 -15.81 -7.48
C SER A 96 23.40 -16.68 -8.72
N GLU A 97 24.35 -17.62 -8.68
CA GLU A 97 24.32 -18.73 -9.62
C GLU A 97 23.05 -19.58 -9.40
N PRO A 98 22.52 -20.23 -10.44
CA PRO A 98 21.44 -21.19 -10.29
C PRO A 98 21.83 -22.32 -9.34
N GLN A 99 21.00 -22.54 -8.33
CA GLN A 99 21.16 -23.62 -7.36
C GLN A 99 20.08 -24.67 -7.59
N GLN A 100 20.49 -25.93 -7.59
CA GLN A 100 19.57 -27.06 -7.68
C GLN A 100 19.23 -27.54 -6.27
N GLN A 101 17.94 -27.55 -5.95
CA GLN A 101 17.42 -28.06 -4.68
C GLN A 101 16.31 -29.07 -4.99
N ALA A 102 16.56 -30.34 -4.67
CA ALA A 102 15.75 -31.46 -5.16
C ALA A 102 15.61 -31.44 -6.69
N ASP A 103 14.38 -31.45 -7.22
CA ASP A 103 14.10 -31.43 -8.66
C ASP A 103 13.88 -30.02 -9.22
N GLU A 104 14.14 -28.98 -8.41
CA GLU A 104 13.86 -27.60 -8.76
C GLU A 104 15.14 -26.78 -8.83
N THR A 105 15.17 -25.80 -9.73
CA THR A 105 16.31 -24.88 -9.89
C THR A 105 15.88 -23.47 -9.54
N TYR A 106 16.66 -22.83 -8.67
CA TYR A 106 16.38 -21.52 -8.12
C TYR A 106 17.56 -20.56 -8.35
N ALA A 107 17.28 -19.27 -8.38
CA ALA A 107 18.29 -18.23 -8.32
C ALA A 107 17.75 -17.06 -7.48
N GLU A 108 18.62 -16.36 -6.75
CA GLU A 108 18.23 -15.21 -5.94
C GLU A 108 18.84 -13.94 -6.53
N ALA A 109 18.07 -12.84 -6.56
CA ALA A 109 18.60 -11.53 -6.84
C ALA A 109 18.31 -10.55 -5.69
N MET A 110 19.29 -9.72 -5.37
CA MET A 110 19.04 -8.50 -4.62
C MET A 110 18.70 -7.39 -5.60
N VAL A 111 17.54 -6.75 -5.42
CA VAL A 111 16.99 -5.77 -6.35
C VAL A 111 16.75 -4.46 -5.62
N ALA A 112 17.29 -3.38 -6.16
CA ALA A 112 16.93 -2.04 -5.75
C ALA A 112 15.75 -1.54 -6.60
N TRP A 113 14.70 -1.04 -5.95
CA TRP A 113 13.47 -0.60 -6.61
C TRP A 113 12.96 0.72 -6.03
N TYR A 114 12.14 1.41 -6.80
CA TYR A 114 11.53 2.69 -6.44
C TYR A 114 10.08 2.74 -6.90
N VAL A 115 9.37 3.75 -6.40
CA VAL A 115 8.00 4.06 -6.79
C VAL A 115 8.02 5.21 -7.79
N ASP A 116 7.41 4.96 -8.93
CA ASP A 116 7.20 5.94 -9.99
C ASP A 116 5.70 6.21 -10.15
N ASP A 117 5.35 7.18 -11.00
CA ASP A 117 3.96 7.54 -11.27
C ASP A 117 3.16 7.81 -9.97
N ILE A 118 3.81 8.48 -9.00
CA ILE A 118 3.22 8.73 -7.67
C ILE A 118 2.06 9.70 -7.78
N GLU A 119 0.90 9.28 -7.27
CA GLU A 119 -0.32 10.08 -7.28
C GLU A 119 -0.18 11.41 -6.52
N SER A 120 -0.81 12.47 -7.03
CA SER A 120 -0.62 13.82 -6.49
C SER A 120 -1.11 13.97 -5.05
N TRP A 121 -2.13 13.22 -4.65
CA TRP A 121 -2.70 13.26 -3.30
C TRP A 121 -1.68 12.87 -2.22
N VAL A 122 -0.70 12.04 -2.57
CA VAL A 122 0.37 11.54 -1.67
C VAL A 122 1.21 12.68 -1.09
N ARG A 123 1.25 13.83 -1.76
CA ARG A 123 2.00 15.03 -1.35
C ARG A 123 1.26 15.89 -0.32
N ASP A 124 0.00 15.59 -0.01
CA ASP A 124 -0.76 16.35 1.00
C ASP A 124 -0.04 16.30 2.37
N PRO A 125 0.13 17.44 3.07
CA PRO A 125 0.76 17.48 4.38
C PRO A 125 0.18 16.52 5.41
N ALA A 126 -1.11 16.17 5.31
CA ALA A 126 -1.77 15.21 6.19
C ALA A 126 -1.12 13.81 6.14
N PHE A 127 -0.46 13.46 5.04
CA PHE A 127 0.18 12.16 4.85
C PHE A 127 1.68 12.14 5.20
N ARG A 128 2.26 13.25 5.69
CA ARG A 128 3.69 13.29 6.07
C ARG A 128 4.07 12.26 7.14
N ALA A 129 3.14 11.94 8.04
CA ALA A 129 3.34 10.93 9.08
C ALA A 129 3.25 9.49 8.55
N ALA A 130 2.74 9.29 7.32
CA ALA A 130 2.68 7.98 6.69
C ALA A 130 4.06 7.62 6.12
N ARG A 131 4.81 6.82 6.87
CA ARG A 131 6.18 6.40 6.50
C ARG A 131 6.26 5.80 5.10
N THR A 132 5.33 4.91 4.74
CA THR A 132 5.28 4.28 3.41
C THR A 132 5.23 5.34 2.30
N LEU A 133 4.23 6.21 2.33
CA LEU A 133 4.07 7.29 1.35
C LEU A 133 5.26 8.26 1.30
N ARG A 134 5.83 8.61 2.45
CA ARG A 134 7.03 9.44 2.50
C ARG A 134 8.24 8.73 1.88
N ARG A 135 8.47 7.47 2.23
CA ARG A 135 9.58 6.66 1.68
C ARG A 135 9.43 6.45 0.18
N SER A 136 8.21 6.26 -0.32
CA SER A 136 7.91 6.14 -1.75
C SER A 136 8.34 7.40 -2.52
N GLN A 137 8.07 8.60 -1.99
CA GLN A 137 8.52 9.86 -2.60
C GLN A 137 10.04 10.01 -2.64
N GLU A 138 10.75 9.45 -1.65
CA GLU A 138 12.22 9.49 -1.57
C GLU A 138 12.89 8.36 -2.38
N SER A 139 12.11 7.39 -2.86
CA SER A 139 12.62 6.09 -3.28
C SER A 139 13.51 6.13 -4.53
N PHE A 140 13.33 7.10 -5.42
CA PHE A 140 14.25 7.23 -6.56
C PHE A 140 15.68 7.52 -6.11
N GLN A 141 15.85 8.40 -5.12
CA GLN A 141 17.17 8.74 -4.56
C GLN A 141 17.64 7.69 -3.54
N LYS A 142 16.72 7.14 -2.75
CA LYS A 142 16.97 6.16 -1.69
C LYS A 142 16.12 4.91 -1.92
N PRO A 143 16.51 4.05 -2.89
CA PRO A 143 15.72 2.91 -3.31
C PRO A 143 15.44 1.96 -2.14
N PHE A 144 14.36 1.21 -2.29
CA PHE A 144 14.10 0.06 -1.46
C PHE A 144 14.93 -1.11 -1.97
N GLU A 145 15.34 -1.98 -1.07
CA GLU A 145 16.07 -3.20 -1.40
C GLU A 145 15.18 -4.38 -1.05
N THR A 146 15.09 -5.35 -1.95
CA THR A 146 14.40 -6.60 -1.68
C THR A 146 15.09 -7.77 -2.36
N ARG A 147 14.90 -8.94 -1.78
CA ARG A 147 15.34 -10.20 -2.36
C ARG A 147 14.21 -10.78 -3.19
N VAL A 148 14.50 -11.08 -4.45
CA VAL A 148 13.58 -11.76 -5.36
C VAL A 148 14.13 -13.15 -5.64
N ILE A 149 13.29 -14.17 -5.47
CA ILE A 149 13.63 -15.56 -5.79
C ILE A 149 13.05 -15.86 -7.17
N PHE A 150 13.88 -16.39 -8.06
CA PHE A 150 13.47 -16.95 -9.32
C PHE A 150 13.44 -18.47 -9.23
N LYS A 151 12.42 -19.06 -9.81
CA LYS A 151 12.29 -20.51 -9.98
C LYS A 151 12.23 -20.85 -11.46
N HIS A 152 12.96 -21.88 -11.85
CA HIS A 152 12.92 -22.41 -13.20
C HIS A 152 11.86 -23.51 -13.30
N GLU A 153 10.80 -23.24 -14.04
CA GLU A 153 9.68 -24.16 -14.27
C GLU A 153 9.38 -24.25 -15.76
N ASN A 154 9.20 -25.47 -16.29
CA ASN A 154 8.82 -25.70 -17.68
C ASN A 154 9.74 -25.01 -18.72
N GLY A 155 11.05 -24.96 -18.44
CA GLY A 155 12.04 -24.33 -19.33
C GLY A 155 12.04 -22.80 -19.29
N ARG A 156 11.39 -22.18 -18.30
CA ARG A 156 11.35 -20.71 -18.13
C ARG A 156 11.59 -20.32 -16.68
N TRP A 157 12.26 -19.19 -16.50
CA TRP A 157 12.41 -18.54 -15.19
C TRP A 157 11.19 -17.67 -14.89
N LYS A 158 10.71 -17.76 -13.65
CA LYS A 158 9.61 -16.93 -13.11
C LYS A 158 9.95 -16.46 -11.71
N ILE A 159 9.33 -15.38 -11.27
CA ILE A 159 9.41 -14.99 -9.86
C ILE A 159 8.61 -15.97 -9.02
N TRP A 160 9.29 -16.56 -8.03
CA TRP A 160 8.66 -17.38 -7.04
C TRP A 160 8.18 -16.50 -5.89
N ARG A 161 6.87 -16.50 -5.65
CA ARG A 161 6.25 -15.82 -4.51
C ARG A 161 5.69 -16.92 -3.59
N PRO A 162 6.19 -17.07 -2.35
CA PRO A 162 5.53 -17.95 -1.39
C PRO A 162 4.13 -17.38 -1.10
N GLU A 163 3.11 -18.24 -0.98
CA GLU A 163 1.68 -17.89 -0.81
C GLU A 163 1.37 -16.90 0.34
N ASN A 164 2.34 -16.60 1.22
CA ASN A 164 2.15 -15.78 2.43
C ASN A 164 2.74 -14.35 2.37
N GLU A 165 3.33 -13.89 1.26
CA GLU A 165 3.95 -12.54 1.20
C GLU A 165 3.01 -11.41 0.74
N LEU A 166 1.72 -11.67 0.55
CA LEU A 166 0.73 -10.63 0.18
C LEU A 166 0.41 -9.62 1.31
N ALA A 167 0.98 -9.75 2.50
CA ALA A 167 0.41 -9.11 3.68
C ALA A 167 1.03 -7.76 4.11
N ASN A 168 2.27 -7.38 3.76
CA ASN A 168 2.86 -6.16 4.36
C ASN A 168 3.99 -5.53 3.53
N TYR A 169 3.68 -4.52 2.71
CA TYR A 169 4.61 -3.44 2.35
C TYR A 169 3.88 -2.10 2.22
#